data_AF-A0A8T5MKB4-F1
#
_entry.id   AF-A0A8T5MKB4-F1
#
_cell.length_a   1.000
_cell.length_b   1.000
_cell.length_c   1.000
_cell.angle_alpha   90.00
_cell.angle_beta   90.00
_cell.angle_gamma   90.00
#
_symmetry.space_group_name_H-M   'P 1'
#
loop_
_entity.id
_entity.type
_entity.pdbx_description
1 polymer ?
#
loop_
_entity_poly.entity_id
_entity_poly.type
_entity_poly.pdbx_seq_one_letter_code
_entity_poly.pdbx_strand_id
1 'polypeptide(L)'
;DHPKSRLGQMAWPLSVFFEHRGFFHSFFGIATFTFLLFLISNSMLYSIAFLLGYASHIFADALTTSGIGPLHPLMKFRLRGAMHTGAFCEYALFFVLMAVNIFLLLII
;
A
#
# COMPACT_ATOMS: atom_id res chain seq x y z
N ASP A 1 -16.81 -2.71 -0.47
CA ASP A 1 -15.51 -3.43 -0.59
C ASP A 1 -15.66 -4.91 -0.21
N HIS A 2 -16.69 -5.56 -0.75
CA HIS A 2 -16.97 -6.97 -0.47
C HIS A 2 -16.91 -7.73 -1.80
N PRO A 3 -16.15 -8.83 -1.92
CA PRO A 3 -16.00 -9.60 -3.17
C PRO A 3 -17.31 -10.23 -3.67
N LYS A 4 -18.40 -10.07 -2.91
CA LYS A 4 -19.76 -10.53 -3.25
C LYS A 4 -20.77 -9.38 -3.43
N SER A 5 -20.30 -8.14 -3.56
CA SER A 5 -21.21 -7.03 -3.90
C SER A 5 -21.76 -7.22 -5.32
N ARG A 6 -23.01 -6.82 -5.55
CA ARG A 6 -23.64 -6.96 -6.89
C ARG A 6 -22.83 -6.24 -7.97
N LEU A 7 -22.29 -5.05 -7.66
CA LEU A 7 -21.40 -4.30 -8.55
C LEU A 7 -20.07 -5.02 -8.81
N GLY A 8 -19.48 -5.65 -7.79
CA GLY A 8 -18.22 -6.41 -7.94
C GLY A 8 -18.37 -7.67 -8.78
N GLN A 9 -19.56 -8.29 -8.79
CA GLN A 9 -19.87 -9.44 -9.64
C GLN A 9 -20.11 -9.02 -11.10
N MET A 10 -20.70 -7.85 -11.34
CA MET A 10 -20.92 -7.34 -12.70
C MET A 10 -19.61 -6.91 -13.39
N ALA A 11 -18.62 -6.46 -12.62
CA ALA A 11 -17.33 -5.98 -13.14
C ALA A 11 -16.18 -7.00 -12.93
N TRP A 12 -16.46 -8.31 -13.02
CA TRP A 12 -15.63 -9.37 -12.44
C TRP A 12 -14.15 -9.51 -12.88
N PRO A 13 -13.62 -9.05 -14.02
CA PRO A 13 -12.16 -9.03 -14.12
C PRO A 13 -11.57 -7.85 -13.34
N LEU A 14 -12.26 -6.71 -13.31
CA LEU A 14 -11.79 -5.48 -12.66
C LEU A 14 -11.95 -5.53 -11.13
N SER A 15 -12.99 -6.19 -10.62
CA SER A 15 -13.26 -6.23 -9.19
C SER A 15 -12.15 -6.88 -8.37
N VAL A 16 -11.34 -7.74 -8.99
CA VAL A 16 -10.13 -8.30 -8.39
C VAL A 16 -9.15 -7.19 -7.99
N PHE A 17 -8.95 -6.17 -8.82
CA PHE A 17 -8.08 -5.03 -8.48
C PHE A 17 -8.59 -4.19 -7.31
N PHE A 18 -9.92 -4.16 -7.10
CA PHE A 18 -10.60 -3.37 -6.07
C PHE A 18 -11.01 -4.19 -4.84
N GLU A 19 -10.46 -5.40 -4.67
CA GLU A 19 -10.57 -6.12 -3.41
C GLU A 19 -9.90 -5.32 -2.28
N HIS A 20 -10.53 -5.31 -1.09
CA HIS A 20 -9.94 -4.72 0.09
C HIS A 20 -8.65 -5.50 0.43
N ARG A 21 -7.48 -4.89 0.22
CA ARG A 21 -6.13 -5.50 0.25
C ARG A 21 -5.75 -6.34 -0.99
N GLY A 22 -6.31 -6.00 -2.15
CA GLY A 22 -5.93 -6.52 -3.46
C GLY A 22 -4.70 -5.81 -4.06
N PHE A 23 -4.77 -5.43 -5.34
CA PHE A 23 -3.67 -4.82 -6.09
C PHE A 23 -3.03 -3.59 -5.40
N PHE A 24 -3.85 -2.74 -4.76
CA PHE A 24 -3.36 -1.56 -4.04
C PHE A 24 -2.54 -1.87 -2.78
N HIS A 25 -2.46 -3.12 -2.33
CA HIS A 25 -1.64 -3.54 -1.19
C HIS A 25 -0.62 -4.61 -1.61
N SER A 26 -0.25 -4.62 -2.89
CA SER A 26 0.73 -5.54 -3.46
C SER A 26 1.98 -4.79 -3.94
N PHE A 27 3.05 -5.54 -4.20
CA PHE A 27 4.28 -4.97 -4.75
C PHE A 27 4.06 -4.39 -6.16
N PHE A 28 3.08 -4.93 -6.90
CA PHE A 28 2.68 -4.37 -8.19
C PHE A 28 2.01 -3.00 -8.03
N GLY A 29 1.20 -2.81 -6.99
CA GLY A 29 0.64 -1.51 -6.63
C GLY A 29 1.75 -0.50 -6.36
N ILE A 30 2.69 -0.83 -5.48
CA ILE A 30 3.84 0.05 -5.16
C ILE A 30 4.57 0.47 -6.43
N ALA A 31 5.00 -0.50 -7.24
CA ALA A 31 5.77 -0.24 -8.45
C ALA A 31 4.98 0.62 -9.46
N THR A 32 3.72 0.27 -9.70
CA THR A 32 2.86 0.96 -10.66
C THR A 32 2.64 2.41 -10.26
N PHE A 33 2.21 2.67 -9.03
CA PHE A 33 1.89 4.03 -8.60
C PHE A 33 3.13 4.90 -8.42
N THR A 34 4.24 4.33 -7.95
CA THR A 34 5.52 5.06 -7.86
C THR A 34 6.01 5.46 -9.25
N PHE A 35 5.93 4.55 -10.22
CA PHE A 35 6.33 4.82 -11.60
C PHE A 35 5.41 5.85 -12.27
N LEU A 36 4.10 5.75 -12.10
CA LEU A 36 3.15 6.75 -12.61
C LEU A 36 3.41 8.13 -12.00
N LEU A 37 3.68 8.21 -10.70
CA LEU A 37 4.04 9.47 -10.05
C LEU A 37 5.35 10.05 -10.63
N PHE A 38 6.34 9.20 -10.92
CA PHE A 38 7.55 9.64 -11.59
C PHE A 38 7.26 10.22 -12.96
N LEU A 39 6.45 9.55 -13.78
CA LEU A 39 6.09 10.03 -15.11
C LEU A 39 5.35 11.37 -15.09
N ILE A 40 4.48 11.60 -14.09
CA ILE A 40 3.67 12.82 -13.98
C ILE A 40 4.48 13.98 -13.38
N SER A 41 5.23 13.72 -12.31
CA SER A 41 5.97 14.76 -11.60
C SER A 41 7.33 15.07 -12.19
N ASN A 42 7.91 14.13 -12.95
CA ASN A 42 9.29 14.13 -13.41
C ASN A 42 10.31 14.38 -12.27
N SER A 43 9.91 14.12 -11.02
CA SER A 43 10.70 14.38 -9.83
C SER A 43 11.05 13.07 -9.15
N MET A 44 12.32 12.69 -9.27
CA MET A 44 12.85 11.51 -8.59
C MET A 44 12.63 11.58 -7.08
N LEU A 45 12.70 12.78 -6.51
CA LEU A 45 12.57 13.00 -5.08
C LEU A 45 11.16 12.73 -4.57
N TYR A 46 10.13 13.23 -5.27
CA TYR A 46 8.74 12.94 -4.92
C TYR A 46 8.41 11.46 -5.11
N SER A 47 8.95 10.82 -6.15
CA SER A 47 8.81 9.38 -6.36
C SER A 47 9.43 8.56 -5.25
N ILE A 48 10.63 8.92 -4.77
CA ILE A 48 11.28 8.22 -3.65
C ILE A 48 10.51 8.43 -2.35
N ALA A 49 10.09 9.67 -2.04
CA ALA A 49 9.30 9.95 -0.84
C ALA A 49 7.99 9.15 -0.83
N PHE A 50 7.28 9.12 -1.96
CA PHE A 50 6.08 8.32 -2.14
C PHE A 50 6.35 6.81 -2.01
N LEU A 51 7.42 6.31 -2.63
CA LEU A 51 7.82 4.90 -2.54
C LEU A 51 8.04 4.49 -1.09
N LEU A 52 8.78 5.30 -0.32
CA LEU A 52 9.07 5.01 1.09
C LEU A 52 7.80 5.03 1.94
N GLY A 53 6.92 6.02 1.74
CA GLY A 53 5.63 6.10 2.42
C GLY A 53 4.73 4.91 2.11
N TYR A 54 4.62 4.53 0.83
CA TYR A 54 3.77 3.43 0.41
C TYR A 54 4.34 2.06 0.84
N ALA A 55 5.64 1.84 0.67
CA ALA A 55 6.29 0.61 1.08
C ALA A 55 6.20 0.40 2.59
N SER A 56 6.39 1.46 3.38
CA SER A 56 6.26 1.38 4.84
C SER A 56 4.82 1.09 5.29
N HIS A 57 3.81 1.66 4.62
CA HIS A 57 2.40 1.33 4.86
C HIS A 57 2.10 -0.16 4.57
N ILE A 58 2.52 -0.68 3.41
CA ILE A 58 2.33 -2.09 3.06
C ILE A 58 3.12 -3.02 3.99
N PHE A 59 4.31 -2.60 4.41
CA PHE A 59 5.10 -3.34 5.40
C PHE A 59 4.39 -3.40 6.75
N ALA A 60 3.82 -2.29 7.23
CA ALA A 60 3.03 -2.27 8.45
C ALA A 60 1.83 -3.23 8.34
N ASP A 61 1.11 -3.19 7.22
CA ASP A 61 -0.01 -4.11 6.97
C ASP A 61 0.44 -5.58 6.92
N ALA A 62 1.63 -5.87 6.39
CA ALA A 62 2.19 -7.23 6.34
C ALA A 62 2.46 -7.80 7.74
N LEU A 63 2.79 -6.95 8.71
CA LEU A 63 3.01 -7.35 10.10
C LEU A 63 1.69 -7.62 10.85
N THR A 64 0.56 -7.16 10.32
CA THR A 64 -0.73 -7.41 10.94
C THR A 64 -1.18 -8.86 10.77
N THR A 65 -2.03 -9.32 11.69
CA THR A 65 -2.76 -10.61 11.59
C THR A 65 -3.62 -10.73 10.33
N SER A 66 -4.09 -9.59 9.79
CA SER A 66 -4.81 -9.55 8.52
C SER A 66 -3.88 -9.75 7.32
N GLY A 67 -2.66 -9.18 7.41
CA GLY A 67 -1.60 -9.30 6.42
C GLY A 67 -1.90 -8.62 5.09
N ILE A 68 -1.07 -8.94 4.09
CA ILE A 68 -1.16 -8.46 2.70
C ILE A 68 -1.07 -9.61 1.70
N GLY A 69 -1.55 -9.37 0.48
CA GLY A 69 -1.26 -10.21 -0.68
C GLY A 69 -0.17 -9.58 -1.55
N PRO A 70 1.14 -9.83 -1.30
CA PRO A 70 2.21 -9.09 -1.95
C PRO A 70 2.26 -9.30 -3.48
N LEU A 71 1.72 -10.43 -3.95
CA LEU A 71 1.66 -10.81 -5.36
C LEU A 71 0.24 -10.72 -5.96
N HIS A 72 -0.69 -10.06 -5.27
CA HIS A 72 -2.06 -9.87 -5.78
C HIS A 72 -2.03 -8.92 -7.01
N PRO A 73 -2.77 -9.22 -8.10
CA PRO A 73 -3.76 -10.29 -8.26
C PRO A 73 -3.24 -11.61 -8.84
N LEU A 74 -1.96 -11.68 -9.21
CA LEU A 74 -1.38 -12.84 -9.92
C LEU A 74 -1.37 -14.11 -9.05
N MET A 75 -1.09 -13.97 -7.76
CA MET A 75 -1.08 -15.08 -6.81
C MET A 75 -1.84 -14.74 -5.54
N LYS A 76 -2.66 -15.67 -5.05
CA LYS A 76 -3.42 -15.54 -3.79
C LYS A 76 -2.59 -15.86 -2.53
N PHE A 77 -1.27 -15.69 -2.59
CA PHE A 77 -0.40 -15.83 -1.44
C PHE A 77 -0.63 -14.66 -0.47
N ARG A 78 -0.77 -14.94 0.82
CA ARG A 78 -0.87 -13.91 1.86
C ARG A 78 0.27 -14.01 2.86
N LEU A 79 0.96 -12.89 3.05
CA LEU A 79 1.92 -12.69 4.11
C LEU A 79 1.19 -12.10 5.31
N ARG A 80 1.27 -12.76 6.47
CA ARG A 80 0.61 -12.33 7.71
C ARG A 80 1.62 -12.33 8.85
N GLY A 81 1.59 -11.29 9.67
CA GLY A 81 2.37 -11.21 10.89
C GLY A 81 1.52 -11.47 12.13
N ALA A 82 2.09 -11.18 13.30
CA ALA A 82 1.48 -11.43 14.60
C ALA A 82 0.90 -10.16 15.26
N MET A 83 1.03 -8.98 14.63
CA MET A 83 0.56 -7.72 15.23
C MET A 83 -0.94 -7.53 15.04
N HIS A 84 -1.61 -6.98 16.04
CA HIS A 84 -3.01 -6.59 15.93
C HIS A 84 -3.11 -5.17 15.39
N THR A 85 -4.08 -4.95 14.49
CA THR A 85 -4.38 -3.62 13.95
C THR A 85 -4.77 -2.67 15.08
N GLY A 86 -4.20 -1.46 15.09
CA GLY A 86 -4.37 -0.48 16.17
C GLY A 86 -3.38 -0.60 17.33
N ALA A 87 -2.33 -1.42 17.20
CA ALA A 87 -1.26 -1.47 18.17
C ALA A 87 -0.48 -0.14 18.23
N PHE A 88 0.04 0.22 19.40
CA PHE A 88 0.85 1.44 19.61
C PHE A 88 1.99 1.59 18.58
N CYS A 89 2.60 0.47 18.18
CA CYS A 89 3.67 0.45 17.18
C CYS A 89 3.24 0.99 15.82
N GLU A 90 1.97 0.82 15.41
CA GLU A 90 1.46 1.36 14.14
C GLU A 90 1.41 2.89 14.18
N TYR A 91 0.93 3.46 15.28
CA TYR A 91 0.89 4.91 15.47
C TYR A 91 2.29 5.50 15.54
N ALA A 92 3.21 4.86 16.27
CA ALA A 92 4.60 5.29 16.36
C ALA A 92 5.26 5.32 14.97
N LEU A 93 5.10 4.26 14.18
CA LEU A 93 5.60 4.18 12.81
C LEU A 93 4.98 5.28 11.92
N PHE A 94 3.67 5.49 12.01
CA PHE A 94 2.97 6.53 11.26
C PHE A 94 3.52 7.93 11.54
N PHE A 95 3.65 8.31 12.83
CA PHE A 95 4.16 9.64 13.18
C PHE A 95 5.62 9.84 12.76
N VAL A 96 6.47 8.82 12.87
CA VAL A 96 7.87 8.88 12.41
C VAL A 96 7.92 9.11 10.89
N LEU A 97 7.19 8.32 10.11
CA LEU A 97 7.17 8.45 8.65
C LEU A 97 6.60 9.80 8.21
N MET A 98 5.56 10.28 8.89
CA MET A 98 4.99 11.60 8.62
C MET A 98 6.01 12.71 8.89
N ALA A 99 6.72 12.66 10.03
CA ALA A 99 7.77 13.62 10.35
C ALA A 99 8.91 13.61 9.31
N VAL A 100 9.36 12.43 8.87
CA VAL A 100 10.38 12.29 7.82
C VAL A 100 9.90 12.89 6.51
N ASN A 101 8.66 12.64 6.10
CA ASN A 101 8.12 13.22 4.86
C ASN A 101 8.00 14.75 4.93
N ILE A 102 7.51 15.29 6.05
CA ILE A 102 7.43 16.74 6.26
C ILE A 102 8.84 17.35 6.25
N PHE A 103 9.78 16.75 6.96
CA PHE A 103 11.17 17.21 6.96
C PHE A 103 11.72 17.24 5.54
N LEU A 104 11.62 16.14 4.78
CA LEU A 104 12.05 16.08 3.39
C LEU A 104 11.41 17.19 2.55
N LEU A 105 10.12 17.47 2.70
CA LEU A 105 9.46 18.56 1.96
C LEU A 105 9.97 19.96 2.31
N LEU A 106 10.48 20.17 3.53
CA LEU A 106 10.94 21.49 3.99
C LEU A 106 12.40 21.82 3.60
N ILE A 107 13.20 20.81 3.29
CA ILE A 107 14.61 20.97 2.85
C ILE A 107 14.77 21.02 1.33
N ILE A 108 13.66 20.94 0.59
CA ILE A 108 13.59 21.04 -0.88
C ILE A 108 13.03 22.40 -1.26
#